data_AF-A0AAD1MBX9-F1
#
_entry.id   AF-A0AAD1MBX9-F1
#
_cell.length_a   1.000
_cell.length_b   1.000
_cell.length_c   1.000
_cell.angle_alpha   90.00
_cell.angle_beta   90.00
_cell.angle_gamma   90.00
#
_symmetry.space_group_name_H-M   'P 1'
#
loop_
_entity.id
_entity.type
_entity.pdbx_description
1 polymer ?
#
loop_
_entity_poly.entity_id
_entity_poly.type
_entity_poly.pdbx_seq_one_letter_code
_entity_poly.pdbx_strand_id
1 'polypeptide(L)'
;MAAEVGINRASLYYYVGTKEELLLALIEEPARDMTRHCRAALESDEPADVKLRAALHSYVDDLQNHPELFLLFSESQHIAAIPDAHGISTNAEDYAQTLLAIVKEGVGTGVFRADLEPRLMTHGILGMHNWIHRWYAPNGRCSLTEIGEVFAEMILSGLRP
;
A
#
# COMPACT_ATOMS: atom_id res chain seq x y z
N MET A 1 -8.42 -32.10 11.30
CA MET A 1 -9.18 -31.48 12.39
C MET A 1 -8.50 -30.16 12.71
N ALA A 2 -8.83 -29.12 11.96
CA ALA A 2 -8.36 -27.78 12.22
C ALA A 2 -9.27 -27.19 13.30
N ALA A 3 -8.69 -26.77 14.42
CA ALA A 3 -9.39 -25.99 15.40
C ALA A 3 -9.75 -24.65 14.74
N GLU A 4 -11.03 -24.47 14.43
CA GLU A 4 -11.62 -23.13 14.31
C GLU A 4 -11.26 -22.41 15.61
N VAL A 5 -10.33 -21.46 15.53
CA VAL A 5 -10.04 -20.57 16.64
C VAL A 5 -11.34 -19.81 16.90
N GLY A 6 -12.03 -20.22 17.96
CA GLY A 6 -13.36 -19.75 18.35
C GLY A 6 -13.34 -18.30 18.82
N ILE A 7 -13.02 -17.38 17.92
CA ILE A 7 -13.31 -15.96 18.10
C ILE A 7 -14.81 -15.82 17.82
N ASN A 8 -15.60 -15.85 18.89
CA ASN A 8 -17.01 -15.54 18.81
C ASN A 8 -17.15 -14.11 18.26
N ARG A 9 -17.95 -13.88 17.21
CA ARG A 9 -18.25 -12.53 16.70
C ARG A 9 -18.66 -11.58 17.84
N ALA A 10 -19.32 -12.09 18.89
CA ALA A 10 -19.72 -11.31 20.06
C ALA A 10 -18.55 -10.80 20.92
N SER A 11 -17.40 -11.48 20.98
CA SER A 11 -16.24 -11.01 21.75
C SER A 11 -15.45 -9.92 21.04
N LEU A 12 -15.52 -9.84 19.69
CA LEU A 12 -14.95 -8.73 18.93
C LEU A 12 -15.75 -7.43 19.18
N TYR A 13 -17.08 -7.47 19.11
CA TYR A 13 -17.94 -6.33 19.45
C TYR A 13 -17.91 -5.92 20.93
N TYR A 14 -17.36 -6.76 21.82
CA TYR A 14 -17.28 -6.41 23.25
C TYR A 14 -16.21 -5.33 23.52
N TYR A 15 -15.19 -5.22 22.66
CA TYR A 15 -14.08 -4.27 22.81
C TYR A 15 -14.17 -3.05 21.89
N VAL A 16 -15.07 -3.07 20.90
CA VAL A 16 -15.30 -1.98 19.94
C VAL A 16 -16.79 -1.63 19.92
N GLY A 17 -17.12 -0.38 20.19
CA GLY A 17 -18.48 0.12 20.33
C GLY A 17 -19.29 0.08 19.04
N THR A 18 -18.64 0.12 17.87
CA THR A 18 -19.29 0.13 16.55
C THR A 18 -18.56 -0.70 15.50
N LYS A 19 -19.23 -1.00 14.38
CA LYS A 19 -18.61 -1.63 13.21
C LYS A 19 -17.52 -0.76 12.57
N GLU A 20 -17.68 0.55 12.64
CA GLU A 20 -16.72 1.53 12.15
C GLU A 20 -15.44 1.49 13.00
N GLU A 21 -15.59 1.50 14.33
CA GLU A 21 -14.45 1.32 15.25
C GLU A 21 -13.72 0.00 15.02
N LEU A 22 -14.45 -1.10 14.77
CA LEU A 22 -13.83 -2.37 14.41
C LEU A 22 -13.05 -2.28 13.10
N LEU A 23 -13.63 -1.66 12.07
CA LEU A 23 -12.98 -1.49 10.77
C LEU A 23 -11.69 -0.68 10.91
N LEU A 24 -11.72 0.46 11.60
CA LEU A 24 -10.54 1.30 11.84
C LEU A 24 -9.46 0.53 12.63
N ALA A 25 -9.84 -0.16 13.70
CA ALA A 25 -8.91 -0.92 14.53
C ALA A 25 -8.23 -2.07 13.77
N LEU A 26 -8.89 -2.65 12.76
CA LEU A 26 -8.30 -3.69 11.92
C LEU A 26 -7.27 -3.12 10.94
N ILE A 27 -7.51 -1.93 10.36
CA ILE A 27 -6.68 -1.41 9.27
C ILE A 27 -5.60 -0.42 9.72
N GLU A 28 -5.71 0.17 10.92
CA GLU A 28 -4.83 1.27 11.33
C GLU A 28 -3.35 0.86 11.41
N GLU A 29 -3.02 -0.20 12.13
CA GLU A 29 -1.61 -0.63 12.26
C GLU A 29 -1.04 -1.18 10.95
N PRO A 30 -1.75 -2.05 10.19
CA PRO A 30 -1.28 -2.47 8.87
C PRO A 30 -1.04 -1.30 7.90
N ALA A 31 -1.90 -0.26 7.93
CA ALA A 31 -1.70 0.91 7.10
C ALA A 31 -0.45 1.70 7.53
N ARG A 32 -0.20 1.83 8.84
CA ARG A 32 1.03 2.45 9.36
C ARG A 32 2.27 1.67 8.95
N ASP A 33 2.21 0.33 8.98
CA ASP A 33 3.29 -0.55 8.53
C ASP A 33 3.63 -0.35 7.06
N MET A 34 2.61 -0.28 6.21
CA MET A 34 2.80 -0.01 4.79
C MET A 34 3.55 1.31 4.54
N THR A 35 3.24 2.36 5.32
CA THR A 35 3.98 3.63 5.29
C THR A 35 5.39 3.50 5.86
N ARG A 36 5.59 2.73 6.94
CA ARG A 36 6.92 2.46 7.50
C ARG A 36 7.83 1.76 6.50
N HIS A 37 7.36 0.73 5.82
CA HIS A 37 8.15 -0.02 4.85
C HIS A 37 8.51 0.84 3.62
N CYS A 38 7.56 1.63 3.10
CA CYS A 38 7.84 2.59 2.03
C CYS A 38 8.88 3.64 2.46
N ARG A 39 8.79 4.13 3.69
CA ARG A 39 9.76 5.08 4.25
C ARG A 39 11.15 4.47 4.42
N ALA A 40 11.23 3.23 4.89
CA ALA A 40 12.50 2.52 5.00
C ALA A 40 13.20 2.38 3.63
N ALA A 41 12.43 2.17 2.56
CA ALA A 41 12.97 2.18 1.20
C ALA A 41 13.55 3.55 0.81
N LEU A 42 12.81 4.64 1.07
CA LEU A 42 13.27 6.01 0.82
C LEU A 42 14.56 6.34 1.60
N GLU A 43 14.63 5.92 2.86
CA GLU A 43 15.74 6.21 3.79
C GLU A 43 17.01 5.39 3.54
N SER A 44 16.96 4.39 2.66
CA SER A 44 18.15 3.61 2.29
C SER A 44 19.17 4.44 1.50
N ASP A 45 20.43 3.99 1.50
CA ASP A 45 21.52 4.61 0.70
C ASP A 45 21.54 4.13 -0.77
N GLU A 46 20.48 3.44 -1.21
CA GLU A 46 20.39 2.83 -2.53
C GLU A 46 19.97 3.85 -3.62
N PRO A 47 20.27 3.58 -4.90
CA PRO A 47 19.74 4.38 -6.01
C PRO A 47 18.20 4.37 -6.07
N ALA A 48 17.60 5.45 -6.59
CA ALA A 48 16.15 5.65 -6.57
C ALA A 48 15.32 4.55 -7.25
N ASP A 49 15.88 3.84 -8.24
CA ASP A 49 15.23 2.70 -8.89
C ASP A 49 15.19 1.45 -8.00
N VAL A 50 16.24 1.23 -7.21
CA VAL A 50 16.29 0.18 -6.17
C VAL A 50 15.33 0.54 -5.04
N LYS A 51 15.33 1.81 -4.58
CA LYS A 51 14.36 2.32 -3.58
C LYS A 51 12.92 2.11 -4.05
N LEU A 52 12.62 2.49 -5.28
CA LEU A 52 11.28 2.34 -5.84
C LEU A 52 10.90 0.85 -5.92
N ARG A 53 11.78 -0.02 -6.42
CA ARG A 53 11.53 -1.47 -6.45
C ARG A 53 11.18 -1.99 -5.05
N ALA A 54 11.98 -1.63 -4.04
CA ALA A 54 11.75 -2.06 -2.66
C ALA A 54 10.39 -1.58 -2.13
N ALA A 55 10.00 -0.33 -2.37
CA ALA A 55 8.71 0.20 -1.97
C ALA A 55 7.52 -0.50 -2.68
N LEU A 56 7.66 -0.86 -3.95
CA LEU A 56 6.63 -1.60 -4.69
C LEU A 56 6.49 -3.04 -4.21
N HIS A 57 7.61 -3.70 -3.88
CA HIS A 57 7.60 -5.04 -3.33
C HIS A 57 7.02 -5.07 -1.92
N SER A 58 7.40 -4.12 -1.06
CA SER A 58 6.85 -4.05 0.29
C SER A 58 5.34 -3.87 0.27
N TYR A 59 4.79 -3.07 -0.66
CA TYR A 59 3.35 -2.91 -0.81
C TYR A 59 2.61 -4.24 -1.05
N VAL A 60 3.12 -5.09 -1.94
CA VAL A 60 2.47 -6.39 -2.20
C VAL A 60 2.71 -7.40 -1.08
N ASP A 61 3.85 -7.33 -0.40
CA ASP A 61 4.13 -8.13 0.79
C ASP A 61 3.19 -7.74 1.94
N ASP A 62 2.91 -6.45 2.13
CA ASP A 62 1.96 -5.94 3.11
C ASP A 62 0.55 -6.46 2.81
N LEU A 63 0.09 -6.40 1.55
CA LEU A 63 -1.19 -6.99 1.15
C LEU A 63 -1.27 -8.50 1.41
N GLN A 64 -0.15 -9.22 1.27
CA GLN A 64 -0.09 -10.66 1.49
C GLN A 64 -0.15 -11.01 2.98
N ASN A 65 0.57 -10.25 3.82
CA ASN A 65 0.66 -10.49 5.25
C ASN A 65 -0.55 -9.93 6.02
N HIS A 66 -1.21 -8.91 5.47
CA HIS A 66 -2.34 -8.21 6.06
C HIS A 66 -3.53 -8.13 5.09
N PRO A 67 -4.30 -9.22 4.90
CA PRO A 67 -5.45 -9.23 3.99
C PRO A 67 -6.55 -8.21 4.34
N GLU A 68 -6.58 -7.72 5.58
CA GLU A 68 -7.42 -6.61 6.01
C GLU A 68 -7.13 -5.30 5.26
N LEU A 69 -5.94 -5.11 4.68
CA LEU A 69 -5.62 -3.96 3.83
C LEU A 69 -6.47 -3.92 2.56
N PHE A 70 -7.04 -5.04 2.11
CA PHE A 70 -8.02 -5.00 1.02
C PHE A 70 -9.25 -4.15 1.38
N LEU A 71 -9.63 -4.09 2.67
CA LEU A 71 -10.71 -3.24 3.17
C LEU A 71 -10.36 -1.75 3.12
N LEU A 72 -9.09 -1.40 3.39
CA LEU A 72 -8.61 -0.02 3.29
C LEU A 72 -8.90 0.56 1.90
N PHE A 73 -8.68 -0.24 0.85
CA PHE A 73 -8.91 0.19 -0.52
C PHE A 73 -10.39 0.08 -0.95
N SER A 74 -11.06 -1.02 -0.61
CA SER A 74 -12.46 -1.25 -1.02
C SER A 74 -13.45 -0.31 -0.34
N GLU A 75 -13.19 0.05 0.92
CA GLU A 75 -14.04 0.92 1.75
C GLU A 75 -13.47 2.34 1.88
N SER A 76 -12.49 2.72 1.05
CA SER A 76 -11.77 4.01 1.17
C SER A 76 -12.68 5.24 1.27
N GLN A 77 -13.78 5.29 0.50
CA GLN A 77 -14.75 6.38 0.57
C GLN A 77 -15.55 6.39 1.87
N HIS A 78 -15.90 5.21 2.38
CA HIS A 78 -16.61 5.07 3.65
C HIS A 78 -15.69 5.45 4.82
N ILE A 79 -14.46 4.93 4.83
CA ILE A 79 -13.43 5.25 5.82
C ILE A 79 -13.18 6.76 5.88
N ALA A 80 -13.04 7.41 4.73
CA ALA A 80 -12.83 8.86 4.66
C ALA A 80 -13.99 9.69 5.26
N ALA A 81 -15.19 9.12 5.39
CA ALA A 81 -16.35 9.77 5.99
C ALA A 81 -16.50 9.50 7.51
N ILE A 82 -15.71 8.58 8.09
CA ILE A 82 -15.75 8.27 9.51
C ILE A 82 -14.99 9.38 10.28
N PRO A 83 -15.61 10.05 11.28
CA PRO A 83 -15.01 11.17 12.00
C PRO A 83 -13.63 10.87 12.61
N ASP A 84 -13.42 9.65 13.11
CA ASP A 84 -12.19 9.25 13.80
C ASP A 84 -11.12 8.66 12.86
N ALA A 85 -11.38 8.60 11.54
CA ALA A 85 -10.44 8.04 10.56
C ALA A 85 -9.33 9.00 10.11
N HIS A 86 -9.20 10.18 10.74
CA HIS A 86 -8.20 11.18 10.36
C HIS A 86 -6.76 10.63 10.35
N GLY A 87 -6.43 9.71 11.26
CA GLY A 87 -5.13 9.05 11.30
C GLY A 87 -4.81 8.23 10.05
N ILE A 88 -5.80 7.50 9.52
CA ILE A 88 -5.65 6.69 8.30
C ILE A 88 -5.50 7.58 7.07
N SER A 89 -6.32 8.62 6.94
CA SER A 89 -6.23 9.57 5.82
C SER A 89 -4.87 10.29 5.81
N THR A 90 -4.38 10.68 6.99
CA THR A 90 -3.05 11.30 7.13
C THR A 90 -1.95 10.33 6.76
N ASN A 91 -2.03 9.08 7.23
CA ASN A 91 -1.06 8.05 6.89
C ASN A 91 -1.05 7.70 5.39
N ALA A 92 -2.20 7.72 4.71
CA ALA A 92 -2.28 7.52 3.26
C ALA A 92 -1.61 8.67 2.48
N GLU A 93 -1.76 9.91 2.95
CA GLU A 93 -1.03 11.06 2.39
C GLU A 93 0.48 10.92 2.63
N ASP A 94 0.91 10.50 3.83
CA ASP A 94 2.32 10.26 4.14
C ASP A 94 2.92 9.17 3.24
N TYR A 95 2.19 8.09 2.97
CA TYR A 95 2.61 7.06 2.01
C TYR A 95 2.81 7.67 0.61
N ALA A 96 1.82 8.44 0.13
CA ALA A 96 1.89 9.08 -1.18
C ALA A 96 3.04 10.09 -1.29
N GLN A 97 3.29 10.89 -0.25
CA GLN A 97 4.41 11.83 -0.21
C GLN A 97 5.77 11.12 -0.16
N THR A 98 5.86 9.99 0.56
CA THR A 98 7.07 9.16 0.62
C THR A 98 7.40 8.59 -0.76
N LEU A 99 6.42 8.01 -1.44
CA LEU A 99 6.59 7.49 -2.80
C LEU A 99 6.96 8.61 -3.79
N LEU A 100 6.31 9.78 -3.69
CA LEU A 100 6.65 10.96 -4.49
C LEU A 100 8.10 11.40 -4.27
N ALA A 101 8.62 11.33 -3.05
CA ALA A 101 10.00 11.69 -2.75
C ALA A 101 10.99 10.77 -3.47
N ILE A 102 10.74 9.45 -3.50
CA ILE A 102 11.55 8.48 -4.26
C ILE A 102 11.56 8.84 -5.75
N VAL A 103 10.39 9.11 -6.34
CA VAL A 103 10.28 9.47 -7.76
C VAL A 103 11.02 10.78 -8.07
N LYS A 104 10.87 11.80 -7.21
CA LYS A 104 11.59 13.08 -7.34
C LYS A 104 13.10 12.90 -7.24
N GLU A 105 13.57 12.08 -6.31
CA GLU A 105 14.99 11.75 -6.17
C GLU A 105 15.53 11.12 -7.45
N GLY A 106 14.82 10.14 -8.01
CA GLY A 106 15.25 9.48 -9.25
C GLY A 106 15.28 10.40 -10.47
N VAL A 107 14.32 11.31 -10.62
CA VAL A 107 14.36 12.34 -11.67
C VAL A 107 15.50 13.33 -11.43
N GLY A 108 15.69 13.80 -10.20
CA GLY A 108 16.72 14.78 -9.85
C GLY A 108 18.15 14.25 -9.97
N THR A 109 18.35 12.94 -9.78
CA THR A 109 19.64 12.25 -9.91
C THR A 109 19.89 11.69 -11.32
N GLY A 110 18.89 11.74 -12.21
CA GLY A 110 18.97 11.20 -13.57
C GLY A 110 18.84 9.67 -13.65
N VAL A 111 18.50 8.99 -12.56
CA VAL A 111 18.15 7.56 -12.54
C VAL A 111 16.85 7.31 -13.31
N PHE A 112 15.91 8.25 -13.25
CA PHE A 112 14.69 8.27 -14.06
C PHE A 112 14.76 9.38 -15.11
N ARG A 113 13.96 9.24 -16.17
CA ARG A 113 13.96 10.21 -17.27
C ARG A 113 13.56 11.61 -16.81
N ALA A 114 14.24 12.62 -17.36
CA ALA A 114 14.05 14.02 -17.00
C ALA A 114 12.75 14.65 -17.53
N ASP A 115 12.05 14.00 -18.47
CA ASP A 115 10.79 14.48 -19.04
C ASP A 115 9.55 14.10 -18.19
N LEU A 116 9.74 13.31 -17.14
CA LEU A 116 8.68 12.84 -16.27
C LEU A 116 8.20 13.94 -15.30
N GLU A 117 6.89 14.05 -15.12
CA GLU A 117 6.30 14.81 -14.03
C GLU A 117 6.12 13.89 -12.80
N PRO A 118 6.86 14.09 -11.69
CA PRO A 118 6.89 13.15 -10.57
C PRO A 118 5.53 12.88 -9.92
N ARG A 119 4.65 13.88 -9.80
CA ARG A 119 3.32 13.69 -9.18
C ARG A 119 2.43 12.82 -10.05
N LEU A 120 2.41 13.04 -11.36
CA LEU A 120 1.68 12.25 -12.33
C LEU A 120 2.14 10.79 -12.30
N MET A 121 3.46 10.56 -12.25
CA MET A 121 4.00 9.20 -12.13
C MET A 121 3.57 8.54 -10.82
N THR A 122 3.65 9.27 -9.70
CA THR A 122 3.20 8.78 -8.40
C THR A 122 1.72 8.40 -8.41
N HIS A 123 0.86 9.23 -9.00
CA HIS A 123 -0.56 8.91 -9.15
C HIS A 123 -0.80 7.67 -10.02
N GLY A 124 -0.03 7.49 -11.11
CA GLY A 124 -0.11 6.30 -11.94
C GLY A 124 0.27 5.03 -11.18
N ILE A 125 1.36 5.08 -10.41
CA ILE A 125 1.82 3.97 -9.57
C ILE A 125 0.77 3.61 -8.51
N LEU A 126 0.28 4.61 -7.77
CA LEU A 126 -0.77 4.41 -6.76
C LEU A 126 -2.05 3.86 -7.38
N GLY A 127 -2.47 4.37 -8.54
CA GLY A 127 -3.64 3.88 -9.25
C GLY A 127 -3.52 2.40 -9.64
N MET A 128 -2.35 1.98 -10.13
CA MET A 128 -2.08 0.60 -10.49
C MET A 128 -2.16 -0.35 -9.29
N HIS A 129 -1.56 0.06 -8.17
CA HIS A 129 -1.48 -0.74 -6.94
C HIS A 129 -2.81 -0.76 -6.18
N ASN A 130 -3.40 0.41 -5.94
CA ASN A 130 -4.66 0.51 -5.19
C ASN A 130 -5.81 -0.18 -5.92
N TRP A 131 -5.72 -0.43 -7.22
CA TRP A 131 -6.74 -1.18 -7.96
C TRP A 131 -6.66 -2.70 -7.77
N ILE A 132 -5.55 -3.24 -7.24
CA ILE A 132 -5.34 -4.68 -7.02
C ILE A 132 -6.51 -5.30 -6.25
N HIS A 133 -7.04 -4.60 -5.24
CA HIS A 133 -8.15 -5.10 -4.42
C HIS A 133 -9.42 -5.46 -5.21
N ARG A 134 -9.61 -4.85 -6.39
CA ARG A 134 -10.81 -5.00 -7.20
C ARG A 134 -10.85 -6.32 -7.97
N TRP A 135 -9.68 -6.83 -8.37
CA TRP A 135 -9.56 -7.94 -9.31
C TRP A 135 -8.68 -9.09 -8.82
N TYR A 136 -7.86 -8.89 -7.79
CA TYR A 136 -7.08 -9.95 -7.21
C TYR A 136 -7.97 -11.02 -6.58
N ALA A 137 -7.60 -12.28 -6.80
CA ALA A 137 -8.23 -13.44 -6.19
C ALA A 137 -7.14 -14.36 -5.64
N PRO A 138 -7.17 -14.75 -4.35
CA PRO A 138 -6.13 -15.59 -3.75
C PRO A 138 -5.90 -16.94 -4.44
N ASN A 139 -6.95 -17.53 -5.02
CA ASN A 139 -6.89 -18.78 -5.80
C ASN A 139 -6.90 -18.50 -7.32
N GLY A 140 -6.49 -17.29 -7.71
CA GLY A 140 -6.44 -16.84 -9.09
C GLY A 140 -5.21 -17.34 -9.85
N ARG A 141 -4.99 -16.78 -11.03
CA ARG A 141 -3.89 -17.19 -11.94
C ARG A 141 -2.52 -16.66 -11.52
N CYS A 142 -2.48 -15.59 -10.73
CA CYS A 142 -1.26 -14.92 -10.30
C CYS A 142 -1.32 -14.67 -8.79
N SER A 143 -0.21 -14.92 -8.11
CA SER A 143 0.04 -14.53 -6.72
C SER A 143 0.32 -13.03 -6.59
N LEU A 144 0.20 -12.46 -5.38
CA LEU A 144 0.58 -11.07 -5.11
C LEU A 144 2.06 -10.80 -5.41
N THR A 145 2.95 -11.74 -5.09
CA THR A 145 4.37 -11.65 -5.42
C THR A 145 4.61 -11.56 -6.93
N GLU A 146 3.95 -12.41 -7.73
CA GLU A 146 4.05 -12.34 -9.20
C GLU A 146 3.50 -11.03 -9.76
N ILE A 147 2.37 -10.54 -9.21
CA ILE A 147 1.79 -9.26 -9.58
C ILE A 147 2.78 -8.12 -9.28
N GLY A 148 3.36 -8.11 -8.08
CA GLY A 148 4.33 -7.09 -7.65
C GLY A 148 5.57 -7.05 -8.51
N GLU A 149 6.16 -8.20 -8.85
CA GLU A 149 7.34 -8.26 -9.72
C GLU A 149 7.02 -7.71 -11.12
N VAL A 150 5.89 -8.12 -11.71
CA VAL A 150 5.48 -7.65 -13.05
C VAL A 150 5.21 -6.15 -13.05
N PHE A 151 4.53 -5.63 -12.03
CA PHE A 151 4.23 -4.20 -11.93
C PHE A 151 5.50 -3.38 -11.67
N ALA A 152 6.37 -3.84 -10.78
CA ALA A 152 7.64 -3.19 -10.50
C ALA A 152 8.52 -3.13 -11.75
N GLU A 153 8.66 -4.22 -12.49
CA GLU A 153 9.44 -4.24 -13.72
C GLU A 153 8.83 -3.32 -14.79
N MET A 154 7.50 -3.36 -14.99
CA MET A 154 6.81 -2.49 -15.94
C MET A 154 6.99 -1.01 -15.62
N ILE A 155 6.83 -0.64 -14.34
CA ILE A 155 7.01 0.74 -13.88
C ILE A 155 8.46 1.16 -14.06
N LEU A 156 9.43 0.38 -13.59
CA LEU A 156 10.85 0.75 -13.65
C LEU A 156 11.36 0.85 -15.09
N SER A 157 11.00 -0.11 -15.94
CA SER A 157 11.27 -0.05 -17.39
C SER A 157 10.64 1.20 -18.02
N GLY A 158 9.46 1.61 -17.55
CA GLY A 158 8.77 2.82 -18.00
C GLY A 158 9.36 4.13 -17.48
N LEU A 159 10.16 4.12 -16.40
CA LEU A 159 10.73 5.33 -15.78
C LEU A 159 12.21 5.54 -16.10
N ARG A 160 12.96 4.47 -16.36
CA ARG A 160 14.39 4.52 -16.72
C ARG A 160 14.59 5.12 -18.14
N PRO A 161 15.79 5.66 -18.43
CA PRO A 161 16.18 6.14 -19.77
C PRO A 161 16.11 5.11 -20.88
#